data_AF-A0A2E8WN78-F1
#
_entry.id   AF-A0A2E8WN78-F1
#
_cell.length_a   1.000
_cell.length_b   1.000
_cell.length_c   1.000
_cell.angle_alpha   90.00
_cell.angle_beta   90.00
_cell.angle_gamma   90.00
#
_symmetry.space_group_name_H-M   'P 1'
#
loop_
_entity.id
_entity.type
_entity.pdbx_description
1 polymer ?
#
loop_
_entity_poly.entity_id
_entity_poly.type
_entity_poly.pdbx_seq_one_letter_code
_entity_poly.pdbx_strand_id
1 'polypeptide(L)'
;TYDELIPSADLVLNLTPDKQHSHVVKEIEPLMKQGACLAYSHGFNIVEEGQVIRPDITVIMVAPKCPGTEVREEYKRGFGVPTLIAVHPENDPNGDGLAIAKAYAAGTGGDRAGVLRSSFVAEVKSDLMGEQTILCGMLQTGSLLCFDKMIEKGVDAGFAAKLIQYGWETVTEALKHGGITNMMDRLSNPGKIRAFELAETLKDLMRPLYEKHMDDIMTGAFSSGMMDDWADDDAKLLGWRQETGETVFETTDASEETDISEQAYFDLGILMVAMVKAGVELAFETMTAAGIKAESAYYESLHEVPLIANTIARKKLYEMNSTISDTAEYGCYLYNHACLPLLQSFMEGIDADVIGHGLGLNDQGVDNQTLIQVNEEIRNHPVEDIGRVLRGYMTAMKRAI
;
A
#
# COMPACT_ATOMS: atom_id res chain seq x y z
N THR A 1 20.03 29.05 -0.30
CA THR A 1 19.82 28.48 -1.65
C THR A 1 20.64 27.20 -1.79
N TYR A 2 20.58 26.48 -2.92
CA TYR A 2 21.47 25.33 -3.14
C TYR A 2 22.95 25.74 -3.03
N ASP A 3 23.35 26.87 -3.63
CA ASP A 3 24.72 27.38 -3.59
C ASP A 3 25.25 27.68 -2.17
N GLU A 4 24.36 27.98 -1.22
CA GLU A 4 24.73 28.31 0.15
C GLU A 4 24.88 27.07 1.04
N LEU A 5 24.07 26.03 0.81
CA LEU A 5 23.95 24.89 1.73
C LEU A 5 24.67 23.65 1.21
N ILE A 6 24.49 23.31 -0.08
CA ILE A 6 24.99 22.06 -0.66
C ILE A 6 26.52 21.95 -0.63
N PRO A 7 27.32 23.00 -0.90
CA PRO A 7 28.79 22.88 -0.88
C PRO A 7 29.39 22.47 0.46
N SER A 8 28.67 22.69 1.56
CA SER A 8 29.12 22.32 2.91
C SER A 8 28.52 21.00 3.43
N ALA A 9 27.43 20.53 2.83
CA ALA A 9 26.67 19.37 3.31
C ALA A 9 27.47 18.06 3.25
N ASP A 10 27.46 17.30 4.34
CA ASP A 10 27.98 15.92 4.38
C ASP A 10 26.97 14.90 3.83
N LEU A 11 25.68 15.19 4.02
CA LEU A 11 24.56 14.37 3.59
C LEU A 11 23.50 15.28 2.96
N VAL A 12 23.13 15.00 1.71
CA VAL A 12 22.07 15.68 0.97
C VAL A 12 20.90 14.73 0.79
N LEU A 13 19.71 15.13 1.22
CA LEU A 13 18.51 14.30 1.18
C LEU A 13 17.64 14.78 0.02
N ASN A 14 17.47 13.93 -0.99
CA ASN A 14 16.55 14.19 -2.09
C ASN A 14 15.15 13.65 -1.72
N LEU A 15 14.31 14.53 -1.20
CA LEU A 15 12.92 14.25 -0.81
C LEU A 15 11.93 15.01 -1.72
N THR A 16 12.30 15.23 -2.98
CA THR A 16 11.39 15.79 -4.00
C THR A 16 10.53 14.67 -4.60
N PRO A 17 9.46 14.98 -5.35
CA PRO A 17 8.75 13.97 -6.13
C PRO A 17 9.70 13.22 -7.08
N ASP A 18 9.47 11.93 -7.31
CA ASP A 18 10.36 11.07 -8.10
C ASP A 18 10.59 11.60 -9.50
N LYS A 19 9.51 12.06 -10.16
CA LYS A 19 9.54 12.74 -11.48
C LYS A 19 10.54 13.90 -11.56
N GLN A 20 10.84 14.55 -10.43
CA GLN A 20 11.75 15.69 -10.37
C GLN A 20 13.19 15.31 -10.04
N HIS A 21 13.46 14.06 -9.65
CA HIS A 21 14.78 13.63 -9.20
C HIS A 21 15.86 13.87 -10.25
N SER A 22 15.66 13.48 -11.51
CA SER A 22 16.64 13.72 -12.59
C SER A 22 17.04 15.20 -12.72
N HIS A 23 16.07 16.12 -12.66
CA HIS A 23 16.34 17.55 -12.71
C HIS A 23 17.08 18.03 -11.45
N VAL A 24 16.59 17.63 -10.27
CA VAL A 24 17.15 18.02 -8.97
C VAL A 24 18.59 17.54 -8.82
N VAL A 25 18.86 16.27 -9.14
CA VAL A 25 20.19 15.65 -9.07
C VAL A 25 21.16 16.41 -9.95
N LYS A 26 20.77 16.74 -11.19
CA LYS A 26 21.59 17.52 -12.12
C LYS A 26 21.99 18.90 -11.57
N GLU A 27 21.15 19.53 -10.76
CA GLU A 27 21.44 20.82 -10.13
C GLU A 27 22.29 20.70 -8.87
N ILE A 28 22.02 19.73 -7.99
CA ILE A 28 22.70 19.61 -6.70
C ILE A 28 24.05 18.90 -6.80
N GLU A 29 24.19 17.91 -7.69
CA GLU A 29 25.37 17.07 -7.79
C GLU A 29 26.67 17.85 -8.10
N PRO A 30 26.69 18.87 -8.99
CA PRO A 30 27.87 19.71 -9.21
C PRO A 30 28.28 20.52 -7.98
N LEU A 31 27.33 20.83 -7.09
CA LEU A 31 27.56 21.61 -5.87
C LEU A 31 28.03 20.74 -4.70
N MET A 32 27.81 19.42 -4.76
CA MET A 32 28.20 18.50 -3.69
C MET A 32 29.72 18.38 -3.58
N LYS A 33 30.23 18.52 -2.35
CA LYS A 33 31.65 18.33 -2.04
C LYS A 33 32.08 16.88 -2.25
N GLN A 34 33.39 16.70 -2.45
CA GLN A 34 33.96 15.37 -2.61
C GLN A 34 33.71 14.50 -1.37
N GLY A 35 33.26 13.26 -1.57
CA GLY A 35 33.00 12.32 -0.48
C GLY A 35 31.70 12.59 0.29
N ALA A 36 30.83 13.49 -0.19
CA ALA A 36 29.50 13.68 0.37
C ALA A 36 28.61 12.44 0.11
N CYS A 37 27.48 12.38 0.81
CA CYS A 37 26.48 11.34 0.65
C CYS A 37 25.18 11.92 0.08
N LEU A 38 24.58 11.22 -0.89
CA LEU A 38 23.25 11.49 -1.44
C LEU A 38 22.28 10.43 -0.93
N ALA A 39 21.21 10.86 -0.27
CA ALA A 39 20.16 9.98 0.24
C ALA A 39 18.86 10.15 -0.54
N TYR A 40 18.22 9.03 -0.83
CA TYR A 40 16.86 8.95 -1.34
C TYR A 40 15.92 8.32 -0.29
N SER A 41 14.62 8.54 -0.45
CA SER A 41 13.57 7.78 0.25
C SER A 41 12.78 6.84 -0.65
N HIS A 42 13.07 6.83 -1.95
CA HIS A 42 12.58 5.86 -2.92
C HIS A 42 13.65 5.64 -4.00
N GLY A 43 13.79 4.43 -4.53
CA GLY A 43 14.89 4.08 -5.44
C GLY A 43 14.65 4.37 -6.93
N PHE A 44 13.48 4.91 -7.32
CA PHE A 44 13.06 5.02 -8.73
C PHE A 44 14.10 5.63 -9.65
N ASN A 45 14.66 6.78 -9.29
CA ASN A 45 15.64 7.49 -10.13
C ASN A 45 16.94 6.68 -10.36
N ILE A 46 17.37 5.89 -9.36
CA ILE A 46 18.56 5.02 -9.51
C ILE A 46 18.24 3.76 -10.32
N VAL A 47 17.06 3.16 -10.13
CA VAL A 47 16.73 1.83 -10.67
C VAL A 47 16.03 1.90 -12.02
N GLU A 48 14.99 2.72 -12.15
CA GLU A 48 14.15 2.81 -13.35
C GLU A 48 14.69 3.82 -14.36
N GLU A 49 15.11 5.00 -13.91
CA GLU A 49 15.71 6.02 -14.79
C GLU A 49 17.18 5.74 -15.09
N GLY A 50 17.84 4.92 -14.27
CA GLY A 50 19.26 4.57 -14.43
C GLY A 50 20.19 5.77 -14.20
N GLN A 51 19.82 6.67 -13.28
CA GLN A 51 20.62 7.85 -12.97
C GLN A 51 22.03 7.46 -12.52
N VAL A 52 23.03 7.96 -13.24
CA VAL A 52 24.44 7.77 -12.88
C VAL A 52 24.88 8.90 -11.96
N ILE A 53 25.34 8.54 -10.76
CA ILE A 53 25.87 9.49 -9.77
C ILE A 53 27.40 9.47 -9.78
N ARG A 54 28.02 10.64 -9.62
CA ARG A 54 29.44 10.87 -9.45
C ARG A 54 30.08 9.80 -8.53
N PRO A 55 31.18 9.17 -8.95
CA PRO A 55 31.74 8.00 -8.27
C PRO A 55 32.35 8.32 -6.89
N ASP A 56 32.58 9.59 -6.59
CA ASP A 56 33.08 10.04 -5.29
C ASP A 56 31.98 10.26 -4.24
N ILE A 57 30.70 10.18 -4.63
CA ILE A 57 29.54 10.35 -3.75
C ILE A 57 29.05 8.98 -3.27
N THR A 58 28.83 8.83 -1.96
CA THR A 58 28.12 7.67 -1.40
C THR A 58 26.62 7.82 -1.65
N VAL A 59 25.92 6.78 -2.10
CA VAL A 59 24.47 6.81 -2.35
C VAL A 59 23.75 5.80 -1.46
N ILE A 60 22.80 6.30 -0.67
CA ILE A 60 22.02 5.50 0.28
C ILE A 60 20.53 5.71 0.10
N MET A 61 19.74 4.81 0.67
CA MET A 61 18.30 4.98 0.80
C MET A 61 17.85 4.73 2.22
N VAL A 62 16.90 5.55 2.67
CA VAL A 62 16.12 5.37 3.90
C VAL A 62 14.66 5.61 3.54
N ALA A 63 13.89 4.53 3.43
CA ALA A 63 12.51 4.51 2.97
C ALA A 63 11.57 4.10 4.11
N PRO A 64 10.96 5.07 4.83
CA PRO A 64 9.90 4.79 5.79
C PRO A 64 8.68 4.17 5.09
N LYS A 65 8.09 3.13 5.69
CA LYS A 65 6.93 2.41 5.13
C LYS A 65 5.61 3.00 5.65
N CYS A 66 5.46 4.31 5.41
CA CYS A 66 4.25 5.08 5.69
C CYS A 66 4.32 6.51 5.11
N PRO A 67 3.18 7.22 5.03
CA PRO A 67 3.15 8.65 4.70
C PRO A 67 3.92 9.51 5.71
N GLY A 68 4.50 10.62 5.25
CA GLY A 68 5.35 11.50 6.06
C GLY A 68 4.71 12.06 7.33
N THR A 69 3.39 12.27 7.34
CA THR A 69 2.66 12.70 8.55
C THR A 69 2.73 11.65 9.66
N GLU A 70 2.60 10.36 9.31
CA GLU A 70 2.65 9.27 10.28
C GLU A 70 4.08 9.06 10.80
N VAL A 71 5.11 9.18 9.94
CA VAL A 71 6.52 9.22 10.40
C VAL A 71 6.67 10.20 11.57
N ARG A 72 6.08 11.40 11.43
CA ARG A 72 6.17 12.45 12.45
C ARG A 72 5.34 12.14 13.69
N GLU A 73 4.10 11.69 13.55
CA GLU A 73 3.24 11.39 14.70
C GLU A 73 3.77 10.22 15.53
N GLU A 74 4.30 9.18 14.88
CA GLU A 74 4.92 8.05 15.59
C GLU A 74 6.18 8.46 16.32
N TYR A 75 7.00 9.31 15.68
CA TYR A 75 8.19 9.85 16.33
C TYR A 75 7.86 10.69 17.57
N LYS A 76 6.84 11.56 17.49
CA LYS A 76 6.42 12.45 18.59
C LYS A 76 5.95 11.68 19.82
N ARG A 77 5.29 10.53 19.63
CA ARG A 77 4.84 9.65 20.73
C ARG A 77 5.92 8.70 21.25
N GLY A 78 7.18 8.91 20.85
CA GLY A 78 8.33 8.13 21.31
C GLY A 78 8.54 6.82 20.55
N PHE A 79 7.76 6.54 19.51
CA PHE A 79 7.91 5.36 18.66
C PHE A 79 8.55 5.76 17.32
N GLY A 80 8.33 4.96 16.28
CA GLY A 80 8.72 5.25 14.91
C GLY A 80 7.92 4.37 13.93
N VAL A 81 8.41 4.24 12.71
CA VAL A 81 7.76 3.49 11.63
C VAL A 81 8.74 2.51 11.02
N PRO A 82 8.32 1.31 10.61
CA PRO A 82 9.21 0.39 9.92
C PRO A 82 9.88 1.08 8.73
N THR A 83 11.18 0.87 8.59
CA THR A 83 12.00 1.60 7.62
C THR A 83 12.91 0.64 6.88
N LEU A 84 12.94 0.74 5.57
CA LEU A 84 13.91 0.04 4.74
C LEU A 84 15.14 0.91 4.56
N ILE A 85 16.33 0.30 4.62
CA ILE A 85 17.59 0.97 4.26
C ILE A 85 18.34 0.20 3.18
N ALA A 86 19.01 0.94 2.29
CA ALA A 86 19.86 0.37 1.26
C ALA A 86 21.10 1.23 1.01
N VAL A 87 22.10 0.62 0.37
CA VAL A 87 23.31 1.29 -0.14
C VAL A 87 23.42 0.91 -1.61
N HIS A 88 23.64 1.89 -2.48
CA HIS A 88 23.82 1.64 -3.90
C HIS A 88 25.22 1.03 -4.12
N PRO A 89 25.35 -0.20 -4.66
CA PRO A 89 26.63 -0.89 -4.71
C PRO A 89 27.68 -0.20 -5.58
N GLU A 90 27.28 0.60 -6.58
CA GLU A 90 28.22 1.34 -7.43
C GLU A 90 28.72 2.64 -6.78
N ASN A 91 28.08 3.09 -5.70
CA ASN A 91 28.35 4.36 -5.02
C ASN A 91 28.48 4.17 -3.50
N ASP A 92 29.50 3.42 -3.08
CA ASP A 92 29.95 3.37 -1.67
C ASP A 92 31.49 3.44 -1.58
N PRO A 93 32.12 4.51 -2.11
CA PRO A 93 33.58 4.59 -2.26
C PRO A 93 34.33 4.58 -0.92
N ASN A 94 33.67 5.03 0.15
CA ASN A 94 34.23 5.12 1.50
C ASN A 94 33.89 3.89 2.37
N GLY A 95 32.96 3.04 1.94
CA GLY A 95 32.48 1.89 2.71
C GLY A 95 31.68 2.27 3.97
N ASP A 96 31.16 3.50 4.01
CA ASP A 96 30.43 4.07 5.14
C ASP A 96 28.92 4.18 4.90
N GLY A 97 28.43 3.87 3.70
CA GLY A 97 27.01 4.02 3.33
C GLY A 97 26.05 3.35 4.31
N LEU A 98 26.36 2.12 4.76
CA LEU A 98 25.48 1.43 5.71
C LEU A 98 25.47 2.10 7.09
N ALA A 99 26.60 2.68 7.52
CA ALA A 99 26.66 3.41 8.79
C ALA A 99 25.81 4.69 8.72
N ILE A 100 25.90 5.42 7.60
CA ILE A 100 25.11 6.63 7.36
C ILE A 100 23.61 6.29 7.28
N ALA A 101 23.22 5.27 6.52
CA ALA A 101 21.82 4.87 6.38
C ALA A 101 21.21 4.44 7.73
N LYS A 102 21.95 3.68 8.54
CA LYS A 102 21.51 3.32 9.90
C LYS A 102 21.35 4.54 10.80
N ALA A 103 22.30 5.47 10.77
CA ALA A 103 22.24 6.69 11.57
C ALA A 103 21.05 7.57 11.16
N TYR A 104 20.80 7.70 9.86
CA TYR A 104 19.65 8.45 9.35
C TYR A 104 18.32 7.79 9.73
N ALA A 105 18.17 6.47 9.53
CA ALA A 105 16.98 5.73 9.97
C ALA A 105 16.73 5.85 11.49
N ALA A 106 17.78 5.83 12.31
CA ALA A 106 17.64 6.08 13.75
C ALA A 106 17.25 7.54 14.06
N GLY A 107 17.76 8.49 13.28
CA GLY A 107 17.41 9.91 13.37
C GLY A 107 15.93 10.18 13.10
N THR A 108 15.30 9.39 12.23
CA THR A 108 13.85 9.42 11.95
C THR A 108 13.04 8.49 12.85
N GLY A 109 13.69 7.76 13.76
CA GLY A 109 13.05 6.83 14.70
C GLY A 109 12.70 5.46 14.13
N GLY A 110 13.11 5.14 12.90
CA GLY A 110 12.83 3.83 12.28
C GLY A 110 13.39 2.65 13.09
N ASP A 111 14.51 2.86 13.80
CA ASP A 111 15.10 1.86 14.71
C ASP A 111 14.18 1.44 15.86
N ARG A 112 13.17 2.26 16.20
CA ARG A 112 12.18 1.99 17.25
C ARG A 112 11.07 1.06 16.79
N ALA A 113 10.85 0.95 15.48
CA ALA A 113 9.81 0.11 14.88
C ALA A 113 10.37 -1.05 14.05
N GLY A 114 11.65 -1.00 13.69
CA GLY A 114 12.36 -2.03 12.96
C GLY A 114 12.93 -1.51 11.64
N VAL A 115 14.19 -1.84 11.40
CA VAL A 115 14.90 -1.43 10.18
C VAL A 115 15.31 -2.65 9.37
N LEU A 116 14.90 -2.69 8.11
CA LEU A 116 15.20 -3.78 7.19
C LEU A 116 16.32 -3.37 6.24
N ARG A 117 17.39 -4.17 6.23
CA ARG A 117 18.44 -4.02 5.21
C ARG A 117 17.96 -4.65 3.90
N SER A 118 17.79 -3.83 2.89
CA SER A 118 17.38 -4.23 1.55
C SER A 118 18.38 -3.74 0.49
N SER A 119 17.93 -3.59 -0.75
CA SER A 119 18.63 -2.94 -1.86
C SER A 119 17.69 -1.95 -2.56
N PHE A 120 18.26 -1.04 -3.35
CA PHE A 120 17.48 -0.14 -4.22
C PHE A 120 16.51 -0.91 -5.11
N VAL A 121 17.00 -1.95 -5.79
CA VAL A 121 16.17 -2.78 -6.68
C VAL A 121 15.03 -3.47 -5.92
N ALA A 122 15.33 -4.08 -4.78
CA ALA A 122 14.32 -4.82 -4.03
C ALA A 122 13.22 -3.90 -3.53
N GLU A 123 13.56 -2.70 -3.03
CA GLU A 123 12.60 -1.70 -2.59
C GLU A 123 11.71 -1.22 -3.74
N VAL A 124 12.30 -0.71 -4.84
CA VAL A 124 11.53 -0.18 -5.97
C VAL A 124 10.54 -1.22 -6.51
N LYS A 125 11.00 -2.45 -6.75
CA LYS A 125 10.14 -3.47 -7.37
C LYS A 125 9.01 -3.92 -6.44
N SER A 126 9.24 -3.97 -5.13
CA SER A 126 8.20 -4.35 -4.18
C SER A 126 7.23 -3.20 -3.88
N ASP A 127 7.75 -1.98 -3.74
CA ASP A 127 7.00 -0.76 -3.44
C ASP A 127 6.01 -0.46 -4.58
N LEU A 128 6.49 -0.43 -5.83
CA LEU A 128 5.66 -0.27 -7.03
C LEU A 128 4.53 -1.32 -7.13
N MET A 129 4.81 -2.57 -6.75
CA MET A 129 3.82 -3.63 -6.79
C MET A 129 2.73 -3.43 -5.73
N GLY A 130 3.14 -3.06 -4.52
CA GLY A 130 2.27 -2.74 -3.41
C GLY A 130 1.30 -1.62 -3.75
N GLU A 131 1.84 -0.47 -4.16
CA GLU A 131 1.07 0.75 -4.44
C GLU A 131 0.13 0.61 -5.63
N GLN A 132 0.55 -0.06 -6.71
CA GLN A 132 -0.30 -0.32 -7.86
C GLN A 132 -1.48 -1.21 -7.53
N THR A 133 -1.24 -2.27 -6.75
CA THR A 133 -2.24 -3.32 -6.53
C THR A 133 -2.98 -3.12 -5.21
N ILE A 134 -2.55 -3.74 -4.13
CA ILE A 134 -3.33 -3.83 -2.89
C ILE A 134 -3.48 -2.51 -2.16
N LEU A 135 -2.45 -1.66 -2.15
CA LEU A 135 -2.47 -0.46 -1.32
C LEU A 135 -3.43 0.60 -1.88
N CYS A 136 -3.31 0.93 -3.17
CA CYS A 136 -4.11 2.00 -3.78
C CYS A 136 -5.14 1.42 -4.78
N GLY A 137 -4.68 0.67 -5.78
CA GLY A 137 -5.53 0.21 -6.88
C GLY A 137 -6.75 -0.62 -6.44
N MET A 138 -6.56 -1.56 -5.50
CA MET A 138 -7.62 -2.38 -4.94
C MET A 138 -8.56 -1.60 -4.03
N LEU A 139 -8.05 -0.69 -3.21
CA LEU A 139 -8.91 0.14 -2.36
C LEU A 139 -9.76 1.08 -3.20
N GLN A 140 -9.21 1.65 -4.29
CA GLN A 140 -9.98 2.43 -5.25
C GLN A 140 -11.02 1.56 -5.98
N THR A 141 -10.58 0.47 -6.61
CA THR A 141 -11.47 -0.44 -7.36
C THR A 141 -12.59 -0.97 -6.46
N GLY A 142 -12.24 -1.44 -5.27
CA GLY A 142 -13.18 -1.96 -4.29
C GLY A 142 -14.16 -0.90 -3.80
N SER A 143 -13.69 0.35 -3.58
CA SER A 143 -14.57 1.45 -3.17
C SER A 143 -15.66 1.71 -4.22
N LEU A 144 -15.26 1.79 -5.49
CA LEU A 144 -16.18 2.04 -6.60
C LEU A 144 -17.15 0.88 -6.80
N LEU A 145 -16.65 -0.37 -6.88
CA LEU A 145 -17.49 -1.55 -7.08
C LEU A 145 -18.48 -1.79 -5.93
N CYS A 146 -18.02 -1.66 -4.68
CA CYS A 146 -18.88 -1.89 -3.53
C CYS A 146 -19.94 -0.79 -3.38
N PHE A 147 -19.55 0.48 -3.62
CA PHE A 147 -20.49 1.59 -3.60
C PHE A 147 -21.56 1.42 -4.69
N ASP A 148 -21.16 1.23 -5.94
CA ASP A 148 -22.09 1.10 -7.07
C ASP A 148 -23.03 -0.10 -6.89
N LYS A 149 -22.52 -1.23 -6.37
CA LYS A 149 -23.35 -2.40 -6.06
C LYS A 149 -24.38 -2.11 -4.97
N MET A 150 -24.02 -1.36 -3.93
CA MET A 150 -24.98 -0.95 -2.90
C MET A 150 -26.10 -0.08 -3.48
N ILE A 151 -25.76 0.88 -4.35
CA ILE A 151 -26.75 1.71 -5.03
C ILE A 151 -27.67 0.87 -5.92
N GLU A 152 -27.11 -0.06 -6.70
CA GLU A 152 -27.87 -0.99 -7.54
C GLU A 152 -28.89 -1.81 -6.72
N LYS A 153 -28.51 -2.21 -5.50
CA LYS A 153 -29.36 -2.99 -4.59
C LYS A 153 -30.29 -2.15 -3.71
N GLY A 154 -30.34 -0.84 -3.93
CA GLY A 154 -31.27 0.07 -3.25
C GLY A 154 -30.85 0.46 -1.83
N VAL A 155 -29.57 0.33 -1.50
CA VAL A 155 -29.00 0.90 -0.27
C VAL A 155 -28.94 2.42 -0.39
N ASP A 156 -29.23 3.13 0.70
CA ASP A 156 -29.12 4.59 0.74
C ASP A 156 -27.71 5.08 0.37
N ALA A 157 -27.61 6.11 -0.46
CA ALA A 157 -26.34 6.57 -1.01
C ALA A 157 -25.43 7.20 0.07
N GLY A 158 -25.99 7.95 1.01
CA GLY A 158 -25.23 8.53 2.11
C GLY A 158 -24.71 7.47 3.08
N PHE A 159 -25.51 6.44 3.33
CA PHE A 159 -25.10 5.25 4.07
C PHE A 159 -23.99 4.47 3.35
N ALA A 160 -24.17 4.19 2.05
CA ALA A 160 -23.18 3.48 1.23
C ALA A 160 -21.84 4.23 1.19
N ALA A 161 -21.88 5.55 1.01
CA ALA A 161 -20.69 6.39 1.04
C ALA A 161 -19.97 6.31 2.40
N LYS A 162 -20.72 6.38 3.50
CA LYS A 162 -20.17 6.24 4.86
C LYS A 162 -19.57 4.85 5.09
N LEU A 163 -20.27 3.80 4.68
CA LEU A 163 -19.82 2.42 4.86
C LEU A 163 -18.47 2.19 4.16
N ILE A 164 -18.32 2.67 2.93
CA ILE A 164 -17.04 2.54 2.20
C ILE A 164 -15.96 3.43 2.79
N GLN A 165 -16.27 4.71 3.03
CA GLN A 165 -15.29 5.69 3.50
C GLN A 165 -14.59 5.23 4.79
N TYR A 166 -15.33 4.72 5.77
CA TYR A 166 -14.79 4.30 7.06
C TYR A 166 -14.61 2.77 7.21
N GLY A 167 -15.19 1.99 6.29
CA GLY A 167 -15.14 0.53 6.37
C GLY A 167 -13.73 0.00 6.15
N TRP A 168 -12.98 0.54 5.18
CA TRP A 168 -11.59 0.13 4.96
C TRP A 168 -10.73 0.34 6.20
N GLU A 169 -10.78 1.52 6.81
CA GLU A 169 -10.05 1.82 8.06
C GLU A 169 -10.45 0.84 9.17
N THR A 170 -11.75 0.62 9.36
CA THR A 170 -12.25 -0.24 10.43
C THR A 170 -11.81 -1.70 10.27
N VAL A 171 -11.94 -2.27 9.06
CA VAL A 171 -11.56 -3.68 8.84
C VAL A 171 -10.04 -3.86 8.87
N THR A 172 -9.29 -2.87 8.37
CA THR A 172 -7.83 -2.93 8.31
C THR A 172 -7.15 -2.59 9.64
N GLU A 173 -7.83 -1.96 10.60
CA GLU A 173 -7.30 -1.86 11.96
C GLU A 173 -7.20 -3.25 12.62
N ALA A 174 -8.14 -4.17 12.35
CA ALA A 174 -8.01 -5.56 12.78
C ALA A 174 -6.85 -6.29 12.06
N LEU A 175 -6.64 -5.99 10.78
CA LEU A 175 -5.52 -6.49 9.97
C LEU A 175 -4.17 -6.05 10.55
N LYS A 176 -4.03 -4.78 10.92
CA LYS A 176 -2.84 -4.22 11.57
C LYS A 176 -2.46 -4.96 12.85
N HIS A 177 -3.46 -5.29 13.68
CA HIS A 177 -3.23 -5.91 14.99
C HIS A 177 -2.87 -7.39 14.91
N GLY A 178 -3.46 -8.14 13.98
CA GLY A 178 -3.34 -9.59 14.00
C GLY A 178 -3.29 -10.26 12.64
N GLY A 179 -3.13 -9.49 11.56
CA GLY A 179 -3.11 -9.99 10.20
C GLY A 179 -4.50 -10.33 9.67
N ILE A 180 -4.51 -11.01 8.53
CA ILE A 180 -5.74 -11.49 7.86
C ILE A 180 -6.53 -12.36 8.82
N THR A 181 -5.85 -13.18 9.62
CA THR A 181 -6.49 -14.03 10.64
C THR A 181 -7.39 -13.22 11.55
N ASN A 182 -6.87 -12.15 12.15
CA ASN A 182 -7.64 -11.37 13.11
C ASN A 182 -8.75 -10.55 12.43
N MET A 183 -8.53 -10.05 11.21
CA MET A 183 -9.56 -9.40 10.42
C MET A 183 -10.72 -10.37 10.11
N MET A 184 -10.42 -11.61 9.68
CA MET A 184 -11.41 -12.64 9.40
C MET A 184 -12.09 -13.16 10.68
N ASP A 185 -11.38 -13.22 11.81
CA ASP A 185 -11.90 -13.63 13.12
C ASP A 185 -12.93 -12.65 13.70
N ARG A 186 -13.03 -11.42 13.17
CA ARG A 186 -14.07 -10.46 13.52
C ARG A 186 -15.42 -10.75 12.88
N LEU A 187 -15.47 -11.56 11.82
CA LEU A 187 -16.72 -11.99 11.20
C LEU A 187 -17.36 -13.13 11.99
N SER A 188 -18.70 -13.22 11.94
CA SER A 188 -19.41 -14.44 12.34
C SER A 188 -18.93 -15.65 11.53
N ASN A 189 -19.10 -16.87 12.02
CA ASN A 189 -18.65 -18.07 11.29
C ASN A 189 -19.22 -18.15 9.86
N PRO A 190 -20.54 -17.92 9.61
CA PRO A 190 -21.06 -17.87 8.24
C PRO A 190 -20.44 -16.73 7.42
N GLY A 191 -20.29 -15.54 8.01
CA GLY A 191 -19.65 -14.39 7.36
C GLY A 191 -18.20 -14.66 6.96
N LYS A 192 -17.44 -15.33 7.83
CA LYS A 192 -16.05 -15.72 7.57
C LYS A 192 -15.95 -16.71 6.42
N ILE A 193 -16.79 -17.76 6.41
CA ILE A 193 -16.80 -18.73 5.30
C ILE A 193 -17.16 -18.01 4.00
N ARG A 194 -18.17 -17.14 4.03
CA ARG A 194 -18.57 -16.37 2.85
C ARG A 194 -17.47 -15.44 2.36
N ALA A 195 -16.83 -14.68 3.25
CA ALA A 195 -15.68 -13.83 2.90
C ALA A 195 -14.52 -14.65 2.34
N PHE A 196 -14.28 -15.84 2.87
CA PHE A 196 -13.24 -16.74 2.39
C PHE A 196 -13.52 -17.22 0.96
N GLU A 197 -14.72 -17.72 0.68
CA GLU A 197 -15.12 -18.16 -0.67
C GLU A 197 -15.05 -17.03 -1.70
N LEU A 198 -15.50 -15.83 -1.33
CA LEU A 198 -15.40 -14.64 -2.17
C LEU A 198 -13.94 -14.27 -2.43
N ALA A 199 -13.08 -14.33 -1.41
CA ALA A 199 -11.67 -14.05 -1.55
C ALA A 199 -10.98 -15.03 -2.50
N GLU A 200 -11.23 -16.33 -2.38
CA GLU A 200 -10.64 -17.33 -3.30
C GLU A 200 -11.09 -17.10 -4.75
N THR A 201 -12.37 -16.79 -4.96
CA THR A 201 -12.89 -16.44 -6.30
C THR A 201 -12.22 -15.19 -6.86
N LEU A 202 -12.08 -14.15 -6.04
CA LEU A 202 -11.39 -12.91 -6.41
C LEU A 202 -9.91 -13.18 -6.74
N LYS A 203 -9.22 -14.03 -5.97
CA LYS A 203 -7.84 -14.40 -6.23
C LYS A 203 -7.69 -15.05 -7.60
N ASP A 204 -8.55 -16.01 -7.93
CA ASP A 204 -8.52 -16.70 -9.22
C ASP A 204 -8.73 -15.74 -10.40
N LEU A 205 -9.68 -14.80 -10.27
CA LEU A 205 -9.99 -13.83 -11.33
C LEU A 205 -8.88 -12.78 -11.50
N MET A 206 -8.33 -12.27 -10.40
CA MET A 206 -7.38 -11.15 -10.43
C MET A 206 -5.92 -11.61 -10.59
N ARG A 207 -5.59 -12.88 -10.35
CA ARG A 207 -4.20 -13.37 -10.43
C ARG A 207 -3.48 -12.99 -11.74
N PRO A 208 -4.06 -13.17 -12.94
CA PRO A 208 -3.39 -12.76 -14.17
C PRO A 208 -3.12 -11.24 -14.25
N LEU A 209 -3.97 -10.43 -13.63
CA LEU A 209 -3.77 -8.98 -13.57
C LEU A 209 -2.61 -8.64 -12.63
N TYR A 210 -2.54 -9.24 -11.44
CA TYR A 210 -1.43 -9.04 -10.50
C TYR A 210 -0.09 -9.49 -11.11
N GLU A 211 -0.06 -10.66 -11.74
CA GLU A 211 1.11 -11.18 -12.46
C GLU A 211 1.53 -10.22 -13.56
N LYS A 212 0.59 -9.69 -14.35
CA LYS A 212 0.89 -8.69 -15.37
C LYS A 212 1.52 -7.42 -14.80
N HIS A 213 0.97 -6.87 -13.71
CA HIS A 213 1.54 -5.68 -13.07
C HIS A 213 2.97 -5.95 -12.59
N MET A 214 3.22 -7.09 -11.94
CA MET A 214 4.55 -7.47 -11.51
C MET A 214 5.51 -7.65 -12.70
N ASP A 215 5.07 -8.29 -13.78
CA ASP A 215 5.87 -8.46 -15.00
C ASP A 215 6.22 -7.12 -15.65
N ASP A 216 5.25 -6.21 -15.76
CA ASP A 216 5.47 -4.87 -16.31
C ASP A 216 6.43 -4.05 -15.43
N ILE A 217 6.35 -4.19 -14.10
CA ILE A 217 7.31 -3.60 -13.15
C ILE A 217 8.70 -4.20 -13.34
N MET A 218 8.83 -5.53 -13.41
CA MET A 218 10.13 -6.20 -13.51
C MET A 218 10.84 -5.92 -14.85
N THR A 219 10.07 -5.81 -15.93
CA THR A 219 10.59 -5.52 -17.27
C THR A 219 10.86 -4.03 -17.51
N GLY A 220 10.39 -3.14 -16.62
CA GLY A 220 10.46 -1.69 -16.79
C GLY A 220 9.40 -1.14 -17.77
N ALA A 221 8.45 -1.97 -18.21
CA ALA A 221 7.35 -1.52 -19.07
C ALA A 221 6.43 -0.54 -18.34
N PHE A 222 6.18 -0.76 -17.05
CA PHE A 222 5.41 0.16 -16.22
C PHE A 222 6.08 1.54 -16.15
N SER A 223 7.34 1.59 -15.71
CA SER A 223 8.07 2.84 -15.51
C SER A 223 8.27 3.58 -16.83
N SER A 224 8.59 2.87 -17.92
CA SER A 224 8.65 3.46 -19.26
C SER A 224 7.31 4.07 -19.68
N GLY A 225 6.20 3.35 -19.52
CA GLY A 225 4.88 3.84 -19.93
C GLY A 225 4.38 5.02 -19.08
N MET A 226 4.80 5.11 -17.82
CA MET A 226 4.54 6.25 -16.96
C MET A 226 5.40 7.46 -17.33
N MET A 227 6.70 7.25 -17.59
CA MET A 227 7.59 8.33 -18.04
C MET A 227 7.17 8.90 -19.41
N ASP A 228 6.57 8.08 -20.28
CA ASP A 228 5.95 8.55 -21.52
C ASP A 228 4.77 9.51 -21.23
N ASP A 229 3.95 9.23 -20.20
CA ASP A 229 2.88 10.13 -19.77
C ASP A 229 3.44 11.42 -19.14
N TRP A 230 4.53 11.31 -18.38
CA TRP A 230 5.22 12.47 -17.83
C TRP A 230 5.74 13.42 -18.91
N ALA A 231 6.20 12.87 -20.04
CA ALA A 231 6.65 13.63 -21.20
C ALA A 231 5.49 14.22 -22.02
N ASP A 232 4.27 13.71 -21.83
CA ASP A 232 3.02 14.21 -22.41
C ASP A 232 2.23 15.05 -21.39
N ASP A 233 2.94 15.81 -20.55
CA ASP A 233 2.38 16.73 -19.55
C ASP A 233 1.36 16.07 -18.59
N ASP A 234 1.59 14.81 -18.22
CA ASP A 234 0.75 14.03 -17.30
C ASP A 234 -0.70 13.84 -17.80
N ALA A 235 -0.90 13.77 -19.13
CA ALA A 235 -2.22 13.75 -19.74
C ALA A 235 -3.14 12.64 -19.20
N LYS A 236 -2.65 11.40 -19.07
CA LYS A 236 -3.46 10.30 -18.53
C LYS A 236 -3.65 10.45 -17.03
N LEU A 237 -2.59 10.74 -16.27
CA LEU A 237 -2.69 10.92 -14.83
C LEU A 237 -3.75 11.96 -14.47
N LEU A 238 -3.69 13.14 -15.10
CA LEU A 238 -4.62 14.23 -14.86
C LEU A 238 -6.05 13.90 -15.34
N GLY A 239 -6.17 13.21 -16.48
CA GLY A 239 -7.46 12.72 -16.98
C GLY A 239 -8.13 11.75 -16.02
N TRP A 240 -7.41 10.71 -15.60
CA TRP A 240 -7.91 9.71 -14.66
C TRP A 240 -8.19 10.28 -13.26
N ARG A 241 -7.40 11.26 -12.82
CA ARG A 241 -7.64 12.01 -11.58
C ARG A 241 -8.96 12.79 -11.67
N GLN A 242 -9.20 13.46 -12.79
CA GLN A 242 -10.47 14.15 -13.02
C GLN A 242 -11.65 13.17 -13.03
N GLU A 243 -11.56 12.09 -13.81
CA GLU A 243 -12.61 11.07 -13.89
C GLU A 243 -12.93 10.46 -12.51
N THR A 244 -11.90 10.18 -11.70
CA THR A 244 -12.07 9.69 -10.33
C THR A 244 -12.81 10.70 -9.44
N GLY A 245 -12.47 11.99 -9.57
CA GLY A 245 -13.14 13.09 -8.87
C GLY A 245 -14.61 13.29 -9.24
N GLU A 246 -15.03 12.77 -10.39
CA GLU A 246 -16.41 12.84 -10.89
C GLU A 246 -17.23 11.58 -10.59
N THR A 247 -16.63 10.55 -9.97
CA THR A 247 -17.36 9.32 -9.60
C THR A 247 -18.47 9.59 -8.58
N VAL A 248 -19.51 8.74 -8.60
CA VAL A 248 -20.65 8.89 -7.70
C VAL A 248 -20.23 8.72 -6.24
N PHE A 249 -19.34 7.76 -5.95
CA PHE A 249 -18.79 7.60 -4.60
C PHE A 249 -18.10 8.88 -4.12
N GLU A 250 -17.24 9.47 -4.95
CA GLU A 250 -16.46 10.64 -4.55
C GLU A 250 -17.36 11.85 -4.28
N THR A 251 -18.39 12.04 -5.11
CA THR A 251 -19.32 13.18 -5.05
C THR A 251 -20.50 13.01 -4.07
N THR A 252 -20.76 11.80 -3.56
CA THR A 252 -21.86 11.54 -2.62
C THR A 252 -21.46 11.81 -1.17
N ASP A 253 -22.09 12.76 -0.49
CA ASP A 253 -21.78 13.03 0.92
C ASP A 253 -22.07 11.81 1.82
N ALA A 254 -21.13 11.51 2.73
CA ALA A 254 -21.34 10.48 3.74
C ALA A 254 -22.37 10.94 4.78
N SER A 255 -23.32 10.06 5.13
CA SER A 255 -24.40 10.41 6.07
C SER A 255 -23.86 10.83 7.44
N GLU A 256 -24.19 12.05 7.89
CA GLU A 256 -23.88 12.51 9.24
C GLU A 256 -24.83 11.90 10.30
N GLU A 257 -26.03 11.49 9.89
CA GLU A 257 -27.10 11.06 10.79
C GLU A 257 -27.05 9.57 11.13
N THR A 258 -26.38 8.74 10.32
CA THR A 258 -26.32 7.30 10.53
C THR A 258 -25.06 6.89 11.26
N ASP A 259 -25.19 6.40 12.49
CA ASP A 259 -24.07 5.81 13.22
C ASP A 259 -23.89 4.33 12.81
N ILE A 260 -22.68 3.97 12.38
CA ILE A 260 -22.31 2.59 12.02
C ILE A 260 -21.36 2.11 13.10
N SER A 261 -21.78 1.13 13.89
CA SER A 261 -20.92 0.56 14.92
C SER A 261 -19.70 -0.15 14.30
N GLU A 262 -18.61 -0.26 15.06
CA GLU A 262 -17.38 -0.93 14.60
C GLU A 262 -17.65 -2.33 14.02
N GLN A 263 -18.46 -3.14 14.70
CA GLN A 263 -18.80 -4.49 14.24
C GLN A 263 -19.68 -4.47 12.98
N ALA A 264 -20.53 -3.46 12.82
CA ALA A 264 -21.37 -3.34 11.63
C ALA A 264 -20.55 -3.14 10.35
N TYR A 265 -19.38 -2.48 10.40
CA TYR A 265 -18.49 -2.41 9.23
C TYR A 265 -17.99 -3.79 8.77
N PHE A 266 -17.78 -4.73 9.70
CA PHE A 266 -17.44 -6.12 9.35
C PHE A 266 -18.66 -6.87 8.80
N ASP A 267 -19.78 -6.81 9.53
CA ASP A 267 -20.97 -7.61 9.22
C ASP A 267 -21.68 -7.15 7.93
N LEU A 268 -21.61 -5.84 7.62
CA LEU A 268 -22.15 -5.25 6.40
C LEU A 268 -21.12 -5.14 5.28
N GLY A 269 -19.83 -5.37 5.56
CA GLY A 269 -18.70 -5.22 4.64
C GLY A 269 -17.97 -6.53 4.36
N ILE A 270 -18.68 -7.67 4.31
CA ILE A 270 -18.09 -9.00 4.08
C ILE A 270 -17.28 -9.03 2.78
N LEU A 271 -17.78 -8.40 1.71
CA LEU A 271 -17.07 -8.28 0.44
C LEU A 271 -15.80 -7.42 0.56
N MET A 272 -15.83 -6.35 1.35
CA MET A 272 -14.65 -5.52 1.60
C MET A 272 -13.55 -6.32 2.30
N VAL A 273 -13.92 -7.11 3.33
CA VAL A 273 -13.00 -8.02 4.01
C VAL A 273 -12.40 -9.05 3.04
N ALA A 274 -13.23 -9.62 2.15
CA ALA A 274 -12.77 -10.55 1.11
C ALA A 274 -11.80 -9.91 0.11
N MET A 275 -12.08 -8.68 -0.33
CA MET A 275 -11.21 -7.92 -1.24
C MET A 275 -9.85 -7.61 -0.61
N VAL A 276 -9.81 -7.22 0.68
CA VAL A 276 -8.54 -7.01 1.40
C VAL A 276 -7.75 -8.32 1.50
N LYS A 277 -8.39 -9.43 1.90
CA LYS A 277 -7.72 -10.75 1.95
C LYS A 277 -7.13 -11.10 0.58
N ALA A 278 -7.95 -11.09 -0.46
CA ALA A 278 -7.55 -11.50 -1.80
C ALA A 278 -6.40 -10.65 -2.34
N GLY A 279 -6.49 -9.32 -2.22
CA GLY A 279 -5.47 -8.43 -2.75
C GLY A 279 -4.15 -8.49 -1.96
N VAL A 280 -4.20 -8.60 -0.63
CA VAL A 280 -2.99 -8.79 0.19
C VAL A 280 -2.29 -10.09 -0.17
N GLU A 281 -3.04 -11.20 -0.25
CA GLU A 281 -2.47 -12.49 -0.58
C GLU A 281 -1.90 -12.51 -2.00
N LEU A 282 -2.62 -11.99 -3.00
CA LEU A 282 -2.11 -11.92 -4.37
C LEU A 282 -0.87 -11.04 -4.50
N ALA A 283 -0.83 -9.86 -3.89
CA ALA A 283 0.36 -9.00 -3.90
C ALA A 283 1.55 -9.74 -3.30
N PHE A 284 1.35 -10.36 -2.14
CA PHE A 284 2.40 -11.11 -1.45
C PHE A 284 2.89 -12.33 -2.26
N GLU A 285 1.98 -13.16 -2.75
CA GLU A 285 2.29 -14.34 -3.56
C GLU A 285 3.05 -13.95 -4.82
N THR A 286 2.59 -12.92 -5.53
CA THR A 286 3.18 -12.49 -6.80
C THR A 286 4.58 -11.92 -6.59
N MET A 287 4.76 -11.06 -5.58
CA MET A 287 6.08 -10.54 -5.22
C MET A 287 7.06 -11.66 -4.86
N THR A 288 6.64 -12.57 -3.99
CA THR A 288 7.52 -13.67 -3.54
C THR A 288 7.84 -14.66 -4.66
N ALA A 289 6.90 -14.91 -5.57
CA ALA A 289 7.16 -15.69 -6.79
C ALA A 289 8.19 -15.02 -7.72
N ALA A 290 8.22 -13.69 -7.78
CA ALA A 290 9.21 -12.91 -8.53
C ALA A 290 10.58 -12.81 -7.84
N GLY A 291 10.76 -13.44 -6.66
CA GLY A 291 12.03 -13.47 -5.93
C GLY A 291 12.20 -12.34 -4.90
N ILE A 292 11.16 -11.53 -4.67
CA ILE A 292 11.15 -10.56 -3.57
C ILE A 292 11.06 -11.32 -2.24
N LYS A 293 11.80 -10.86 -1.24
CA LYS A 293 11.79 -11.48 0.09
C LYS A 293 10.42 -11.33 0.75
N ALA A 294 10.01 -12.35 1.51
CA ALA A 294 8.76 -12.34 2.24
C ALA A 294 8.61 -11.13 3.19
N GLU A 295 9.70 -10.69 3.83
CA GLU A 295 9.66 -9.52 4.69
C GLU A 295 9.36 -8.24 3.90
N SER A 296 10.01 -8.04 2.75
CA SER A 296 9.73 -6.92 1.85
C SER A 296 8.28 -6.98 1.36
N ALA A 297 7.87 -8.13 0.80
CA ALA A 297 6.51 -8.31 0.30
C ALA A 297 5.46 -8.05 1.39
N TYR A 298 5.72 -8.41 2.66
CA TYR A 298 4.82 -8.11 3.78
C TYR A 298 4.73 -6.61 4.08
N TYR A 299 5.86 -5.90 4.12
CA TYR A 299 5.89 -4.46 4.39
C TYR A 299 5.20 -3.67 3.28
N GLU A 300 5.49 -3.98 2.01
CA GLU A 300 4.87 -3.31 0.86
C GLU A 300 3.44 -3.81 0.55
N SER A 301 2.83 -4.63 1.40
CA SER A 301 1.44 -5.05 1.24
C SER A 301 0.67 -4.90 2.56
N LEU A 302 0.50 -6.00 3.31
CA LEU A 302 -0.34 -6.06 4.51
C LEU A 302 -0.03 -4.93 5.50
N HIS A 303 1.25 -4.60 5.71
CA HIS A 303 1.65 -3.60 6.70
C HIS A 303 1.11 -2.20 6.41
N GLU A 304 1.09 -1.79 5.13
CA GLU A 304 0.76 -0.41 4.74
C GLU A 304 -0.71 -0.21 4.39
N VAL A 305 -1.46 -1.27 4.10
CA VAL A 305 -2.91 -1.18 3.84
C VAL A 305 -3.67 -0.34 4.87
N PRO A 306 -3.49 -0.52 6.20
CA PRO A 306 -4.20 0.28 7.20
C PRO A 306 -3.86 1.78 7.12
N LEU A 307 -2.65 2.13 6.73
CA LEU A 307 -2.21 3.52 6.62
C LEU A 307 -2.87 4.21 5.42
N ILE A 308 -2.98 3.51 4.30
CA ILE A 308 -3.69 4.02 3.12
C ILE A 308 -5.21 4.08 3.39
N ALA A 309 -5.78 3.08 4.06
CA ALA A 309 -7.18 3.09 4.46
C ALA A 309 -7.56 4.31 5.31
N ASN A 310 -6.66 4.78 6.18
CA ASN A 310 -6.87 6.01 6.96
C ASN A 310 -7.00 7.26 6.08
N THR A 311 -6.35 7.31 4.91
CA THR A 311 -6.48 8.46 3.99
C THR A 311 -7.88 8.49 3.38
N ILE A 312 -8.41 7.33 2.97
CA ILE A 312 -9.78 7.19 2.49
C ILE A 312 -10.79 7.59 3.58
N ALA A 313 -10.57 7.18 4.83
CA ALA A 313 -11.43 7.60 5.93
C ALA A 313 -11.44 9.12 6.14
N ARG A 314 -10.28 9.78 6.00
CA ARG A 314 -10.16 11.24 6.14
C ARG A 314 -10.96 11.98 5.08
N LYS A 315 -10.74 11.68 3.79
CA LYS A 315 -11.43 12.36 2.67
C LYS A 315 -11.37 11.58 1.35
N LYS A 316 -11.85 10.34 1.40
CA LYS A 316 -12.13 9.43 0.27
C LYS A 316 -10.94 9.24 -0.69
N LEU A 317 -11.21 8.95 -1.96
CA LEU A 317 -10.17 8.67 -2.95
C LEU A 317 -9.36 9.93 -3.27
N TYR A 318 -9.97 11.12 -3.16
CA TYR A 318 -9.23 12.38 -3.27
C TYR A 318 -8.05 12.45 -2.29
N GLU A 319 -8.27 12.17 -1.01
CA GLU A 319 -7.19 12.24 -0.01
C GLU A 319 -6.13 11.16 -0.25
N MET A 320 -6.56 9.95 -0.60
CA MET A 320 -5.64 8.87 -0.94
C MET A 320 -4.72 9.30 -2.08
N ASN A 321 -5.30 9.68 -3.22
CA ASN A 321 -4.56 10.02 -4.43
C ASN A 321 -3.74 11.31 -4.30
N SER A 322 -4.15 12.26 -3.44
CA SER A 322 -3.35 13.47 -3.17
C SER A 322 -2.27 13.30 -2.08
N THR A 323 -2.32 12.22 -1.30
CA THR A 323 -1.32 11.92 -0.26
C THR A 323 -0.16 11.08 -0.79
N ILE A 324 -0.44 10.19 -1.74
CA ILE A 324 0.56 9.31 -2.36
C ILE A 324 1.36 10.05 -3.44
N SER A 325 2.44 9.43 -3.95
CA SER A 325 3.24 9.99 -5.04
C SER A 325 2.48 9.94 -6.37
N ASP A 326 2.87 10.78 -7.35
CA ASP A 326 2.33 10.68 -8.72
C ASP A 326 2.58 9.29 -9.34
N THR A 327 3.66 8.61 -8.95
CA THR A 327 3.97 7.22 -9.34
C THR A 327 2.91 6.25 -8.83
N ALA A 328 2.59 6.34 -7.53
CA ALA A 328 1.58 5.53 -6.88
C ALA A 328 0.19 5.80 -7.45
N GLU A 329 -0.15 7.07 -7.68
CA GLU A 329 -1.45 7.47 -8.22
C GLU A 329 -1.63 7.00 -9.67
N TYR A 330 -0.62 7.18 -10.53
CA TYR A 330 -0.66 6.65 -11.90
C TYR A 330 -0.82 5.13 -11.90
N GLY A 331 -0.07 4.45 -11.02
CA GLY A 331 -0.17 3.02 -10.81
C GLY A 331 -1.54 2.54 -10.33
N CYS A 332 -2.13 3.26 -9.37
CA CYS A 332 -3.48 3.03 -8.87
C CYS A 332 -4.51 3.10 -10.01
N TYR A 333 -4.44 4.14 -10.84
CA TYR A 333 -5.34 4.30 -11.98
C TYR A 333 -5.13 3.22 -13.04
N LEU A 334 -3.88 2.88 -13.37
CA LEU A 334 -3.59 1.83 -14.33
C LEU A 334 -4.22 0.50 -13.89
N TYR A 335 -4.07 0.14 -12.62
CA TYR A 335 -4.70 -1.04 -12.04
C TYR A 335 -6.23 -0.95 -12.05
N ASN A 336 -6.79 0.16 -11.56
CA ASN A 336 -8.23 0.36 -11.46
C ASN A 336 -8.94 0.26 -12.81
N HIS A 337 -8.37 0.86 -13.87
CA HIS A 337 -8.91 0.79 -15.22
C HIS A 337 -8.93 -0.63 -15.81
N ALA A 338 -8.02 -1.50 -15.36
CA ALA A 338 -8.00 -2.91 -15.75
C ALA A 338 -8.91 -3.77 -14.85
N CYS A 339 -8.95 -3.49 -13.55
CA CYS A 339 -9.64 -4.32 -12.56
C CYS A 339 -11.16 -4.08 -12.53
N LEU A 340 -11.62 -2.83 -12.70
CA LEU A 340 -13.05 -2.50 -12.79
C LEU A 340 -13.80 -3.35 -13.84
N PRO A 341 -13.39 -3.38 -15.12
CA PRO A 341 -14.06 -4.22 -16.12
C PRO A 341 -13.87 -5.72 -15.86
N LEU A 342 -12.71 -6.12 -15.33
CA LEU A 342 -12.41 -7.52 -15.01
C LEU A 342 -13.42 -8.11 -14.00
N LEU A 343 -13.81 -7.32 -13.01
CA LEU A 343 -14.69 -7.78 -11.93
C LEU A 343 -16.19 -7.56 -12.19
N GLN A 344 -16.60 -6.96 -13.31
CA GLN A 344 -18.03 -6.71 -13.61
C GLN A 344 -18.88 -7.98 -13.52
N SER A 345 -18.48 -9.06 -14.20
CA SER A 345 -19.22 -10.33 -14.20
C SER A 345 -19.25 -10.99 -12.81
N PHE A 346 -18.21 -10.80 -12.00
CA PHE A 346 -18.23 -11.25 -10.61
C PHE A 346 -19.26 -10.44 -9.80
N MET A 347 -19.28 -9.12 -9.97
CA MET A 347 -20.20 -8.23 -9.27
C MET A 347 -21.67 -8.49 -9.63
N GLU A 348 -22.01 -8.96 -10.83
CA GLU A 348 -23.38 -9.38 -11.18
C GLU A 348 -23.93 -10.45 -10.21
N GLY A 349 -23.07 -11.33 -9.70
CA GLY A 349 -23.42 -12.38 -8.73
C GLY A 349 -23.44 -11.93 -7.27
N ILE A 350 -23.08 -10.68 -6.98
CA ILE A 350 -23.05 -10.12 -5.63
C ILE A 350 -24.42 -9.52 -5.27
N ASP A 351 -24.83 -9.73 -4.01
CA ASP A 351 -26.02 -9.13 -3.44
C ASP A 351 -25.69 -8.28 -2.20
N ALA A 352 -26.69 -7.56 -1.70
CA ALA A 352 -26.52 -6.69 -0.55
C ALA A 352 -26.29 -7.46 0.78
N ASP A 353 -26.43 -8.78 0.77
CA ASP A 353 -26.15 -9.64 1.93
C ASP A 353 -24.67 -9.64 2.33
N VAL A 354 -23.76 -9.45 1.37
CA VAL A 354 -22.31 -9.36 1.62
C VAL A 354 -21.76 -7.94 1.52
N ILE A 355 -22.59 -6.98 1.09
CA ILE A 355 -22.25 -5.56 1.07
C ILE A 355 -23.51 -4.68 1.29
N GLY A 356 -23.67 -4.13 2.49
CA GLY A 356 -24.72 -3.14 2.82
C GLY A 356 -25.81 -3.62 3.81
N HIS A 357 -26.36 -4.83 3.66
CA HIS A 357 -27.45 -5.36 4.52
C HIS A 357 -27.01 -6.45 5.50
N GLY A 358 -25.93 -7.17 5.20
CA GLY A 358 -25.48 -8.32 5.99
C GLY A 358 -26.32 -9.58 5.77
N LEU A 359 -25.86 -10.72 6.28
CA LEU A 359 -26.43 -12.03 5.94
C LEU A 359 -27.85 -12.29 6.49
N GLY A 360 -28.34 -11.49 7.44
CA GLY A 360 -29.71 -11.62 7.97
C GLY A 360 -30.05 -12.99 8.59
N LEU A 361 -29.05 -13.72 9.10
CA LEU A 361 -29.23 -15.10 9.59
C LEU A 361 -29.83 -15.14 11.00
N ASN A 362 -30.73 -16.09 11.24
CA ASN A 362 -31.31 -16.37 12.56
C ASN A 362 -30.43 -17.28 13.42
N ASP A 363 -29.41 -17.89 12.84
CA ASP A 363 -28.46 -18.80 13.47
C ASP A 363 -27.05 -18.60 12.85
N GLN A 364 -26.01 -18.89 13.61
CA GLN A 364 -24.60 -18.81 13.20
C GLN A 364 -23.95 -20.20 13.03
N GLY A 365 -24.75 -21.27 13.05
CA GLY A 365 -24.30 -22.63 12.82
C GLY A 365 -23.63 -22.81 11.45
N VAL A 366 -22.50 -23.51 11.45
CA VAL A 366 -21.77 -23.92 10.24
C VAL A 366 -21.28 -25.35 10.41
N ASP A 367 -20.90 -26.00 9.31
CA ASP A 367 -20.25 -27.30 9.37
C ASP A 367 -18.86 -27.20 10.04
N ASN A 368 -18.59 -28.11 10.98
CA ASN A 368 -17.36 -28.09 11.76
C ASN A 368 -16.11 -28.32 10.90
N GLN A 369 -16.17 -29.21 9.90
CA GLN A 369 -15.02 -29.51 9.06
C GLN A 369 -14.68 -28.32 8.16
N THR A 370 -15.70 -27.70 7.58
CA THR A 370 -15.56 -26.50 6.76
C THR A 370 -14.94 -25.36 7.56
N LEU A 371 -15.42 -25.11 8.78
CA LEU A 371 -14.87 -24.05 9.64
C LEU A 371 -13.41 -24.33 10.03
N ILE A 372 -13.05 -25.58 10.33
CA ILE A 372 -11.66 -25.96 10.64
C ILE A 372 -10.78 -25.68 9.43
N GLN A 373 -11.18 -26.16 8.24
CA GLN A 373 -10.42 -25.98 7.01
C GLN A 373 -10.19 -24.49 6.71
N VAL A 374 -11.25 -23.67 6.71
CA VAL A 374 -11.15 -22.22 6.44
C VAL A 374 -10.21 -21.53 7.43
N ASN A 375 -10.29 -21.85 8.72
CA ASN A 375 -9.40 -21.26 9.71
C ASN A 375 -7.94 -21.70 9.51
N GLU A 376 -7.69 -22.95 9.14
CA GLU A 376 -6.34 -23.44 8.85
C GLU A 376 -5.75 -22.77 7.61
N GLU A 377 -6.51 -22.65 6.52
CA GLU A 377 -6.05 -22.02 5.28
C GLU A 377 -5.73 -20.53 5.47
N ILE A 378 -6.56 -19.79 6.21
CA ILE A 378 -6.27 -18.39 6.55
C ILE A 378 -4.97 -18.28 7.37
N ARG A 379 -4.84 -19.06 8.45
CA ARG A 379 -3.76 -18.89 9.45
C ARG A 379 -2.40 -19.38 8.97
N ASN A 380 -2.40 -20.31 8.02
CA ASN A 380 -1.20 -20.93 7.46
C ASN A 380 -0.78 -20.28 6.13
N HIS A 381 -1.46 -19.22 5.68
CA HIS A 381 -1.00 -18.47 4.52
C HIS A 381 0.40 -17.87 4.81
N PRO A 382 1.37 -17.92 3.87
CA PRO A 382 2.74 -17.44 4.12
C PRO A 382 2.84 -15.97 4.61
N VAL A 383 1.92 -15.09 4.17
CA VAL A 383 1.84 -13.70 4.64
C VAL A 383 1.52 -13.61 6.14
N GLU A 384 0.72 -14.54 6.67
CA GLU A 384 0.37 -14.59 8.09
C GLU A 384 1.52 -15.12 8.93
N ASP A 385 2.27 -16.08 8.41
CA ASP A 385 3.44 -16.62 9.10
C ASP A 385 4.55 -15.57 9.25
N ILE A 386 4.94 -14.91 8.16
CA ILE A 386 5.94 -13.84 8.26
C ILE A 386 5.40 -12.63 9.03
N GLY A 387 4.11 -12.32 8.86
CA GLY A 387 3.46 -11.23 9.58
C GLY A 387 3.44 -11.44 11.10
N ARG A 388 3.19 -12.66 11.56
CA ARG A 388 3.25 -13.02 12.99
C ARG A 388 4.65 -12.78 13.57
N VAL A 389 5.69 -13.13 12.82
CA VAL A 389 7.08 -12.91 13.22
C VAL A 389 7.39 -11.41 13.30
N LEU A 390 7.10 -10.65 12.24
CA LEU A 390 7.42 -9.23 12.15
C LEU A 390 6.61 -8.38 13.14
N ARG A 391 5.30 -8.63 13.29
CA ARG A 391 4.46 -7.98 14.34
C ARG A 391 4.93 -8.33 15.74
N GLY A 392 5.43 -9.56 15.95
CA GLY A 392 6.06 -9.96 17.21
C GLY A 392 7.27 -9.09 17.56
N TYR A 393 8.13 -8.82 16.59
CA TYR A 393 9.28 -7.92 16.77
C TYR A 393 8.85 -6.47 17.05
N MET A 394 7.90 -5.93 16.28
CA MET A 394 7.37 -4.58 16.50
C MET A 394 6.73 -4.41 17.88
N THR A 395 5.96 -5.40 18.34
CA THR A 395 5.33 -5.39 19.67
C THR A 395 6.37 -5.43 20.78
N ALA A 396 7.43 -6.23 20.62
CA ALA A 396 8.53 -6.28 21.57
C ALA A 396 9.27 -4.93 21.64
N MET A 397 9.50 -4.28 20.50
CA MET A 397 10.14 -2.96 20.45
C MET A 397 9.29 -1.87 21.12
N LYS A 398 7.97 -1.84 20.86
CA LYS A 398 7.05 -0.89 21.51
C LYS A 398 6.96 -1.04 23.03
N ARG A 399 7.24 -2.24 23.58
CA ARG A 399 7.31 -2.46 25.03
C ARG A 399 8.64 -2.05 25.66
N ALA A 400 9.72 -1.97 24.85
CA ALA A 400 11.07 -1.70 25.32
C ALA A 400 11.37 -0.19 25.43
N ILE A 401 10.55 0.63 24.76
CA ILE A 401 10.59 2.10 24.75
C ILE A 401 9.44 2.60 25.61
#